data_AF-A0A6B2S0I7-F1
#
_entry.id   AF-A0A6B2S0I7-F1
#
_cell.length_a   1.000
_cell.length_b   1.000
_cell.length_c   1.000
_cell.angle_alpha   90.00
_cell.angle_beta   90.00
_cell.angle_gamma   90.00
#
_symmetry.space_group_name_H-M   'P 1'
#
loop_
_entity.id
_entity.type
_entity.pdbx_description
1 polymer ?
#
loop_
_entity_poly.entity_id
_entity_poly.type
_entity_poly.pdbx_seq_one_letter_code
_entity_poly.pdbx_strand_id
1 'polypeptide(L)'
;MADVTLEVQRANAAIDDMVKANTDMVNALTELLSQLGPLKASFSGQTATVYTDFQNQANAAIETMNSQFGMGAQSLKEMVDGQVAGDKRGSGMF
;
A
#
# COMPACT_ATOMS: atom_id res chain seq x y z
N MET A 1 -9.78 -17.57 24.31
CA MET A 1 -9.73 -17.68 22.82
C MET A 1 -10.61 -16.67 22.08
N ALA A 2 -11.65 -16.09 22.70
CA ALA A 2 -12.48 -15.07 22.04
C ALA A 2 -11.72 -13.75 21.75
N ASP A 3 -10.84 -13.31 22.67
CA ASP A 3 -10.14 -12.03 22.56
C ASP A 3 -9.12 -11.99 21.41
N VAL A 4 -8.27 -13.02 21.31
CA VAL A 4 -7.24 -13.13 20.25
C VAL A 4 -7.86 -13.19 18.86
N THR A 5 -9.01 -13.87 18.72
CA THR A 5 -9.70 -13.98 17.43
C THR A 5 -10.27 -12.62 16.99
N LEU A 6 -10.75 -11.81 17.93
CA LEU A 6 -11.25 -10.46 17.67
C LEU A 6 -10.13 -9.50 17.28
N GLU A 7 -8.99 -9.58 17.97
CA GLU A 7 -7.79 -8.77 17.68
C GLU A 7 -7.17 -9.12 16.31
N VAL A 8 -7.15 -10.41 15.94
CA VAL A 8 -6.73 -10.85 14.60
C VAL A 8 -7.66 -10.32 13.51
N GLN A 9 -8.97 -10.35 13.73
CA GLN A 9 -9.92 -9.77 12.77
C GLN A 9 -9.71 -8.26 12.61
N ARG A 10 -9.43 -7.54 13.70
CA ARG A 10 -9.09 -6.11 13.65
C ARG A 10 -7.79 -5.84 12.91
N ALA A 11 -6.75 -6.65 13.15
CA ALA A 11 -5.48 -6.53 12.46
C ALA A 11 -5.64 -6.77 10.95
N ASN A 12 -6.39 -7.81 10.55
CA ASN A 12 -6.67 -8.07 9.13
C ASN A 12 -7.47 -6.94 8.49
N ALA A 13 -8.50 -6.40 9.17
CA ALA A 13 -9.24 -5.25 8.68
C ALA A 13 -8.35 -4.00 8.50
N ALA A 14 -7.45 -3.73 9.46
CA ALA A 14 -6.50 -2.63 9.36
C ALA A 14 -5.52 -2.83 8.19
N ILE A 15 -5.04 -4.06 7.95
CA ILE A 15 -4.19 -4.39 6.79
C ILE A 15 -4.95 -4.13 5.49
N ASP A 16 -6.21 -4.58 5.38
CA ASP A 16 -7.03 -4.37 4.19
C ASP A 16 -7.31 -2.88 3.94
N ASP A 17 -7.61 -2.11 5.00
CA ASP A 17 -7.78 -0.65 4.93
C ASP A 17 -6.51 0.04 4.43
N MET A 18 -5.33 -0.40 4.91
CA MET A 18 -4.05 0.14 4.47
C MET A 18 -3.75 -0.22 2.99
N VAL A 19 -4.06 -1.45 2.55
CA VAL A 19 -3.94 -1.86 1.13
C VAL A 19 -4.85 -1.01 0.24
N LYS A 20 -6.08 -0.74 0.70
CA LYS A 20 -7.03 0.11 -0.01
C LYS A 20 -6.53 1.56 -0.09
N ALA A 21 -6.07 2.13 1.03
CA ALA A 21 -5.50 3.48 1.05
C ALA A 21 -4.29 3.61 0.11
N ASN A 22 -3.41 2.60 0.08
CA ASN A 22 -2.28 2.56 -0.84
C ASN A 22 -2.74 2.53 -2.31
N THR A 23 -3.75 1.72 -2.61
CA THR A 23 -4.36 1.66 -3.95
C THR A 23 -4.96 3.00 -4.36
N ASP A 24 -5.69 3.65 -3.45
CA ASP A 24 -6.29 4.95 -3.70
C ASP A 24 -5.24 6.04 -3.93
N MET A 25 -4.13 6.03 -3.18
CA MET A 25 -3.00 6.95 -3.39
C MET A 25 -2.31 6.73 -4.74
N VAL A 26 -2.06 5.47 -5.12
CA VAL A 26 -1.46 5.14 -6.42
C VAL A 26 -2.37 5.59 -7.56
N ASN A 27 -3.67 5.37 -7.43
CA ASN A 27 -4.65 5.82 -8.42
C ASN A 27 -4.67 7.35 -8.54
N ALA A 28 -4.68 8.07 -7.41
CA ALA A 28 -4.67 9.53 -7.40
C ALA A 28 -3.39 10.12 -8.04
N LEU A 29 -2.21 9.53 -7.75
CA LEU A 29 -0.95 9.94 -8.38
C LEU A 29 -0.94 9.67 -9.88
N THR A 30 -1.45 8.51 -10.30
CA THR A 30 -1.55 8.13 -11.71
C THR A 30 -2.51 9.05 -12.46
N GLU A 31 -3.65 9.39 -11.84
CA GLU A 31 -4.62 10.31 -12.41
C GLU A 31 -4.04 11.73 -12.53
N LEU A 32 -3.33 12.21 -11.51
CA LEU A 32 -2.64 13.49 -11.54
C LEU A 32 -1.63 13.55 -12.70
N LEU A 33 -0.81 12.51 -12.89
CA LEU A 33 0.12 12.42 -14.01
C LEU A 33 -0.61 12.41 -15.37
N SER A 34 -1.74 11.73 -15.46
CA SER A 34 -2.58 11.71 -16.66
C SER A 34 -3.14 13.09 -16.98
N GLN A 35 -3.67 13.81 -15.99
CA GLN A 35 -4.21 15.16 -16.14
C GLN A 35 -3.15 16.20 -16.50
N LEU A 36 -1.91 16.03 -16.00
CA LEU A 36 -0.79 16.92 -16.34
C LEU A 36 -0.16 16.59 -17.70
N GLY A 37 -0.36 15.37 -18.23
CA GLY A 37 0.20 14.91 -19.50
C GLY A 37 -0.05 15.87 -20.68
N PRO A 38 -1.28 16.36 -20.91
CA PRO A 38 -1.58 17.35 -21.95
C PRO A 38 -0.85 18.69 -21.76
N LEU A 39 -0.62 19.10 -20.51
CA LEU A 39 0.07 20.35 -20.18
C LEU A 39 1.58 20.25 -20.41
N LYS A 40 2.14 19.04 -20.53
CA LYS A 40 3.55 18.82 -20.85
C LYS A 40 4.02 19.59 -22.07
N ALA A 41 3.18 19.68 -23.11
CA ALA A 41 3.52 20.40 -24.34
C ALA A 41 3.59 21.93 -24.15
N SER A 42 2.96 22.46 -23.10
CA SER A 42 2.99 23.88 -22.74
C SER A 42 4.18 24.26 -21.85
N PHE A 43 4.82 23.27 -21.20
CA PHE A 43 5.98 23.50 -20.36
C PHE A 43 7.25 23.70 -21.21
N SER A 44 8.03 24.71 -20.86
CA SER A 44 9.31 25.01 -21.51
C SER A 44 10.34 25.53 -20.51
N GLY A 45 11.62 25.37 -20.85
CA GLY A 45 12.73 25.77 -19.97
C GLY A 45 12.60 25.15 -18.58
N GLN A 46 12.65 25.98 -17.55
CA GLN A 46 12.62 25.54 -16.15
C GLN A 46 11.34 24.79 -15.75
N THR A 47 10.19 25.14 -16.35
CA THR A 47 8.92 24.45 -16.03
C THR A 47 8.89 23.01 -16.53
N ALA A 48 9.53 22.73 -17.68
CA ALA A 48 9.67 21.38 -18.20
C ALA A 48 10.59 20.52 -17.33
N THR A 49 11.65 21.12 -16.78
CA THR A 49 12.54 20.46 -15.81
C THR A 49 11.76 20.08 -14.54
N VAL A 50 11.07 21.05 -13.93
CA VAL A 50 10.27 20.82 -12.70
C VAL A 50 9.20 19.77 -12.92
N TYR A 51 8.53 19.77 -14.08
CA TYR A 51 7.54 18.74 -14.41
C TYR A 51 8.19 17.35 -14.53
N THR A 52 9.35 17.26 -15.18
CA THR A 52 10.07 15.99 -15.32
C THR A 52 10.53 15.46 -13.96
N ASP A 53 11.02 16.33 -13.09
CA ASP A 53 11.42 15.97 -11.73
C ASP A 53 10.21 15.49 -10.91
N PHE A 54 9.08 16.19 -11.00
CA PHE A 54 7.83 15.78 -10.38
C PHE A 54 7.36 14.41 -10.90
N GLN A 55 7.36 14.21 -12.22
CA GLN A 55 6.98 12.94 -12.85
C GLN A 55 7.84 11.78 -12.33
N ASN A 56 9.16 11.98 -12.25
CA ASN A 56 10.09 10.98 -11.74
C ASN A 56 9.83 10.66 -10.26
N GLN A 57 9.57 11.67 -9.43
CA GLN A 57 9.25 11.48 -8.01
C GLN A 57 7.91 10.76 -7.82
N ALA A 58 6.88 11.12 -8.60
CA ALA A 58 5.59 10.47 -8.56
C ALA A 58 5.68 8.99 -8.96
N ASN A 59 6.44 8.67 -10.02
CA ASN A 59 6.69 7.29 -10.43
C ASN A 59 7.45 6.49 -9.35
N ALA A 60 8.50 7.07 -8.77
CA ALA A 60 9.25 6.43 -7.70
C ALA A 60 8.39 6.20 -6.44
N ALA A 61 7.50 7.14 -6.11
CA ALA A 61 6.55 6.99 -5.01
C ALA A 61 5.56 5.85 -5.29
N ILE A 62 5.01 5.77 -6.50
CA ILE A 62 4.13 4.66 -6.91
C ILE A 62 4.85 3.31 -6.82
N GLU A 63 6.09 3.20 -7.32
CA GLU A 63 6.87 1.97 -7.23
C GLU A 63 7.15 1.57 -5.79
N THR A 64 7.52 2.53 -4.94
CA THR A 64 7.77 2.30 -3.52
C THR A 64 6.51 1.83 -2.80
N MET A 65 5.37 2.49 -3.07
CA MET A 65 4.05 2.14 -2.56
C MET A 65 3.61 0.73 -3.01
N ASN A 66 3.85 0.36 -4.26
CA ASN A 66 3.50 -0.97 -4.75
C ASN A 66 4.42 -2.05 -4.16
N SER A 67 5.73 -1.81 -4.13
CA SER A 67 6.72 -2.79 -3.69
C SER A 67 6.75 -2.96 -2.17
N GLN A 68 6.97 -1.88 -1.41
CA GLN A 68 7.17 -1.98 0.03
C GLN A 68 5.86 -2.28 0.76
N PHE A 69 4.78 -1.67 0.28
CA PHE A 69 3.50 -1.79 0.94
C PHE A 69 2.80 -3.11 0.60
N GLY A 70 2.90 -3.58 -0.65
CA GLY A 70 2.40 -4.90 -1.05
C GLY A 70 3.11 -6.04 -0.31
N MET A 71 4.45 -5.98 -0.20
CA MET A 71 5.23 -6.99 0.53
C MET A 71 5.04 -6.92 2.06
N GLY A 72 4.93 -5.71 2.61
CA GLY A 72 4.71 -5.49 4.04
C GLY A 72 3.33 -5.97 4.49
N ALA A 73 2.28 -5.64 3.74
CA ALA A 73 0.91 -6.08 4.03
C ALA A 73 0.77 -7.61 3.97
N GLN A 74 1.40 -8.24 2.97
CA GLN A 74 1.41 -9.70 2.84
C GLN A 74 2.16 -10.36 4.02
N SER A 75 3.31 -9.82 4.41
CA SER A 75 4.09 -10.36 5.55
C SER A 75 3.32 -10.22 6.87
N LEU A 76 2.64 -9.09 7.08
CA LEU A 76 1.80 -8.89 8.27
C LEU A 76 0.62 -9.86 8.32
N LYS A 77 -0.03 -10.11 7.17
CA LYS A 77 -1.11 -11.09 7.06
C LYS A 77 -0.64 -12.50 7.40
N GLU A 78 0.51 -12.91 6.86
CA GLU A 78 1.13 -14.20 7.15
C GLU A 78 1.50 -14.36 8.63
N MET A 79 2.00 -13.30 9.27
CA MET A 79 2.27 -13.31 10.71
C MET A 79 0.99 -13.48 11.54
N VAL A 80 -0.08 -12.74 11.22
CA VAL A 80 -1.37 -12.80 11.92
C VAL A 80 -2.02 -14.17 11.74
N ASP A 81 -2.02 -14.72 10.53
CA ASP A 81 -2.56 -16.05 10.22
C ASP A 81 -1.74 -17.16 10.92
N GLY A 82 -0.41 -17.02 10.95
CA GLY A 82 0.49 -17.94 11.65
C GLY A 82 0.22 -18.00 13.16
N GLN A 83 -0.10 -16.86 13.77
CA GLN A 83 -0.42 -16.76 15.20
C GLN A 83 -1.74 -17.46 15.52
N VAL A 84 -2.77 -17.30 14.68
CA VAL A 84 -4.05 -18.06 14.82
C VAL A 84 -3.84 -19.56 14.66
N ALA A 85 -3.02 -19.97 13.69
CA ALA A 85 -2.73 -21.39 13.47
C ALA A 85 -1.94 -22.02 14.65
N GLY A 86 -1.02 -21.26 15.23
CA GLY A 86 -0.28 -21.64 16.44
C GLY A 86 -1.20 -21.82 17.65
N ASP A 87 -2.08 -20.85 17.91
CA ASP A 87 -3.03 -20.89 19.03
C ASP A 87 -4.02 -22.06 18.90
N LYS A 88 -4.52 -22.34 17.70
CA LYS A 88 -5.42 -23.49 17.45
C LYS A 88 -4.72 -24.83 17.70
N ARG A 89 -3.43 -24.96 17.42
CA ARG A 89 -2.65 -26.18 17.71
C ARG A 89 -2.32 -26.31 19.19
N GLY A 90 -1.97 -25.22 19.87
CA GLY A 90 -1.74 -25.22 21.33
C GLY A 90 -3.01 -25.49 22.14
N SER A 91 -4.17 -25.05 21.64
CA SER A 91 -5.48 -25.33 22.24
C SER A 91 -5.88 -26.80 22.25
N GLY A 92 -5.40 -27.58 21.28
CA GLY A 92 -5.79 -28.99 21.09
C GLY A 92 -4.94 -29.99 21.87
N MET A 93 -3.94 -29.51 22.62
CA MET A 93 -3.03 -30.33 23.43
C MET A 93 -3.41 -30.40 24.92
N PHE A 94 -4.58 -29.88 25.31
CA PHE A 94 -5.15 -30.04 26.65
C PHE A 94 -6.47 -30.81 26.60
#